data_AF-A0A6P0XZ73-F1
#
_entry.id   AF-A0A6P0XZ73-F1
#
_cell.length_a   1.000
_cell.length_b   1.000
_cell.length_c   1.000
_cell.angle_alpha   90.00
_cell.angle_beta   90.00
_cell.angle_gamma   90.00
#
_symmetry.space_group_name_H-M   'P 1'
#
loop_
_entity.id
_entity.type
_entity.pdbx_description
1 polymer ?
#
loop_
_entity_poly.entity_id
_entity_poly.type
_entity_poly.pdbx_seq_one_letter_code
_entity_poly.pdbx_strand_id
1 'polypeptide(L)' 'MFDIALKQDNYTTYILQDRESQARLEVVPDRGGLITSWRIQGQDILYMNRERFANPE' A
#
# COMPACT_ATOMS: atom_id res chain seq x y z
N MET A 1 11.05 -7.62 12.56
CA MET A 1 10.81 -6.25 13.11
C MET A 1 9.78 -5.56 12.24
N PHE A 2 8.75 -4.96 12.86
CA PHE A 2 7.66 -4.30 12.15
C PHE A 2 7.77 -2.78 12.23
N ASP A 3 7.47 -2.10 11.13
CA ASP A 3 7.45 -0.63 11.04
C ASP A 3 6.16 -0.13 10.41
N ILE A 4 5.76 1.09 10.79
CA ILE A 4 4.65 1.82 10.20
C ILE A 4 5.14 3.19 9.77
N ALA A 5 4.88 3.54 8.52
CA ALA A 5 5.14 4.88 7.99
C ALA A 5 3.86 5.47 7.38
N LEU A 6 3.80 6.80 7.34
CA LEU A 6 2.70 7.55 6.73
C LEU A 6 3.20 8.26 5.47
N LYS A 7 2.43 8.18 4.39
CA LYS A 7 2.65 8.91 3.15
C LYS A 7 1.42 9.77 2.85
N GLN A 8 1.65 11.06 2.62
CA GLN A 8 0.61 12.04 2.30
C GLN A 8 0.83 12.56 0.88
N ASP A 9 0.23 11.86 -0.09
CA ASP A 9 0.14 12.29 -1.49
C ASP A 9 -1.34 12.65 -1.80
N ASN A 10 -1.94 12.08 -2.84
CA ASN A 10 -3.35 12.22 -3.18
C ASN A 10 -4.30 11.59 -2.15
N TYR A 11 -3.83 10.56 -1.43
CA TYR A 11 -4.55 9.93 -0.33
C TYR A 11 -3.61 9.63 0.83
N THR A 12 -4.15 9.72 2.05
CA THR A 12 -3.47 9.25 3.26
C THR A 12 -3.18 7.76 3.13
N THR A 13 -1.91 7.39 3.05
CA THR A 13 -1.49 6.01 2.85
C THR A 13 -0.60 5.57 4.01
N TYR A 14 -1.02 4.52 4.72
CA TYR A 14 -0.19 3.84 5.70
C TYR A 14 0.62 2.76 5.02
N ILE A 15 1.92 2.74 5.31
CA ILE A 15 2.87 1.74 4.83
C ILE A 15 3.21 0.85 6.01
N LEU A 16 2.79 -0.40 5.95
CA LEU A 16 3.12 -1.45 6.92
C LEU A 16 4.29 -2.26 6.38
N GLN A 17 5.31 -2.48 7.20
CA GLN A 17 6.49 -3.25 6.80
C GLN A 17 6.80 -4.34 7.82
N ASP A 18 7.11 -5.53 7.32
CA ASP A 18 7.83 -6.56 8.05
C ASP A 18 9.21 -6.72 7.42
N ARG A 19 10.25 -6.37 8.19
CA ARG A 19 11.63 -6.46 7.71
C ARG A 19 12.14 -7.88 7.58
N GLU A 20 11.62 -8.82 8.37
CA GLU A 20 12.10 -10.20 8.36
C GLU A 20 11.64 -10.93 7.09
N SER A 21 10.35 -10.81 6.76
CA SER A 21 9.82 -11.39 5.53
C SER A 21 10.05 -10.52 4.29
N GLN A 22 10.67 -9.34 4.45
CA GLN A 22 10.75 -8.30 3.42
C GLN A 22 9.37 -7.99 2.80
N ALA A 23 8.33 -7.96 3.64
CA ALA A 23 6.99 -7.64 3.22
C ALA A 23 6.71 -6.14 3.40
N ARG A 24 6.00 -5.59 2.43
CA ARG A 24 5.53 -4.21 2.44
C ARG A 24 4.10 -4.17 1.94
N LEU A 25 3.24 -3.48 2.68
CA LEU A 25 1.84 -3.34 2.36
C LEU A 25 1.44 -1.86 2.47
N GLU A 26 0.63 -1.38 1.52
CA GLU A 26 0.07 -0.03 1.53
C GLU A 26 -1.44 -0.08 1.75
N VAL A 27 -1.92 0.67 2.74
CA VAL A 27 -3.34 0.80 3.10
C VAL A 27 -3.79 2.24 2.90
N VAL A 28 -4.94 2.45 2.27
CA VAL A 28 -5.60 3.75 2.15
C VAL A 28 -6.89 3.75 2.96
N PRO A 29 -6.88 4.25 4.22
CA PRO A 29 -8.06 4.23 5.10
C PRO A 29 -9.25 4.98 4.51
N ASP A 30 -9.01 6.14 3.91
CA ASP A 30 -10.04 7.03 3.35
C ASP A 30 -10.82 6.39 2.19
N ARG A 31 -10.31 5.29 1.63
CA ARG A 31 -10.95 4.49 0.57
C ARG A 31 -11.49 3.15 1.11
N GLY A 32 -12.01 3.14 2.34
CA GLY A 32 -12.59 1.95 2.97
C GLY A 32 -11.55 0.94 3.47
N GLY A 33 -10.35 1.39 3.83
CA GLY A 33 -9.26 0.50 4.24
C GLY A 33 -8.65 -0.31 3.10
N LEU A 34 -8.70 0.21 1.87
CA LEU A 34 -8.24 -0.49 0.67
C LEU A 34 -6.74 -0.77 0.72
N ILE A 35 -6.34 -2.00 0.37
CA ILE A 35 -4.96 -2.38 0.14
C ILE A 35 -4.58 -2.07 -1.31
N THR A 36 -3.67 -1.13 -1.52
CA THR A 36 -3.28 -0.67 -2.88
C THR A 36 -2.00 -1.29 -3.40
N SER A 37 -1.17 -1.83 -2.52
CA SER A 37 0.06 -2.54 -2.86
C SER A 37 0.36 -3.58 -1.80
N TRP A 38 0.79 -4.75 -2.24
CA TRP A 38 1.42 -5.74 -1.39
C TRP A 38 2.59 -6.35 -2.13
N ARG A 39 3.77 -6.27 -1.49
CA ARG A 39 5.03 -6.75 -2.02
C ARG A 39 5.71 -7.64 -0.99
N ILE A 40 6.28 -8.75 -1.44
CA ILE A 40 7.10 -9.65 -0.62
C ILE A 40 8.40 -9.90 -1.38
N GLN A 41 9.54 -9.68 -0.75
CA GLN A 41 10.87 -9.93 -1.35
C GLN A 41 11.04 -9.27 -2.74
N GLY A 42 10.51 -8.06 -2.91
CA GLY A 42 10.57 -7.32 -4.18
C GLY A 42 9.47 -7.66 -5.18
N GLN A 43 8.75 -8.76 -5.02
CA GLN A 43 7.68 -9.20 -5.92
C GLN A 43 6.32 -8.60 -5.53
N ASP A 44 5.66 -7.95 -6.48
CA ASP A 44 4.28 -7.48 -6.29
C ASP A 44 3.31 -8.68 -6.35
N ILE A 45 2.48 -8.81 -5.31
CA ILE A 45 1.51 -9.89 -5.13
C ILE A 45 0.13 -9.47 -5.65
N LEU A 46 -0.22 -8.20 -5.49
CA LEU A 46 -1.49 -7.64 -5.92
C LEU A 46 -1.33 -6.85 -7.21
N TYR A 47 -2.30 -7.01 -8.10
CA TYR A 47 -2.52 -6.08 -9.19
C TYR A 47 -3.33 -4.88 -8.70
N MET A 48 -2.92 -3.67 -9.08
CA MET A 48 -3.65 -2.44 -8.84
C MET A 48 -3.66 -1.60 -10.11
N ASN A 49 -4.85 -1.28 -10.60
CA ASN A 49 -5.00 -0.31 -11.67
C ASN A 49 -4.86 1.11 -11.08
N ARG A 50 -3.64 1.68 -11.18
CA ARG A 50 -3.31 3.00 -10.59
C ARG A 50 -4.05 4.15 -11.27
N GLU A 51 -4.31 4.04 -12.57
CA GLU A 51 -5.01 5.09 -13.33
C GLU A 51 -6.45 5.23 -12.84
N ARG A 52 -7.18 4.11 -12.77
CA ARG A 52 -8.56 4.09 -12.27
C ARG A 52 -8.65 4.44 -10.77
N PHE A 53 -7.61 4.10 -10.00
CA PHE A 53 -7.56 4.48 -8.59
C PHE A 53 -7.38 5.99 -8.41
N ALA A 54 -6.51 6.61 -9.22
CA ALA A 54 -6.29 8.05 -9.20
C ALA A 54 -7.48 8.84 -9.74
N ASN A 55 -8.18 8.31 -10.75
CA ASN A 55 -9.34 8.94 -11.36
C ASN A 55 -10.50 7.92 -11.48
N PRO A 56 -11.40 7.87 -10.50
CA PRO A 56 -12.47 6.87 -10.44
C PRO A 56 -13.69 7.20 -11.33
N GLU A 57 -13.74 8.37 -11.96
CA GLU A 57 -14.80 8.78 -12.90
C GLU A 57 -14.76 8.02 -14.23
#